data_AF-A0A349VGD4-F1
#
_entry.id   AF-A0A349VGD4-F1
#
_cell.length_a   1.000
_cell.length_b   1.000
_cell.length_c   1.000
_cell.angle_alpha   90.00
_cell.angle_beta   90.00
_cell.angle_gamma   90.00
#
_symmetry.space_group_name_H-M   'P 1'
#
loop_
_entity.id
_entity.type
_entity.pdbx_description
1 polymer ?
#
loop_
_entity_poly.entity_id
_entity_poly.type
_entity_poly.pdbx_seq_one_letter_code
_entity_poly.pdbx_strand_id
1 'polypeptide(L)'
;MNIGTITSNATVEVKWCRGGRLGTVEESFISRLNTGDRFLFAGRPLTLFRFDGLTAWVKRSRGSHGLQVPRWNGGRMPLSTLLSAAVLEQVRLAGESQQDSSAPPLPPETAAIAPLITTQATWSRLP
;
A
#
# COMPACT_ATOMS: atom_id res chain seq x y z
N MET A 1 -4.27 -4.63 -30.07
CA MET A 1 -5.66 -4.15 -30.13
C MET A 1 -6.48 -5.10 -29.27
N ASN A 2 -6.81 -4.70 -28.03
CA ASN A 2 -7.56 -5.54 -27.10
C ASN A 2 -8.74 -4.71 -26.55
N ILE A 3 -9.91 -4.95 -27.15
CA ILE A 3 -11.22 -4.41 -26.78
C ILE A 3 -11.82 -5.40 -25.78
N GLY A 4 -11.89 -5.03 -24.50
CA GLY A 4 -12.34 -5.93 -23.43
C GLY A 4 -11.84 -5.48 -22.06
N THR A 5 -12.41 -4.40 -21.56
CA THR A 5 -11.93 -3.58 -20.45
C THR A 5 -12.26 -4.19 -19.08
N ILE A 6 -11.40 -5.06 -18.54
CA ILE A 6 -10.98 -5.18 -17.12
C ILE A 6 -9.60 -5.87 -17.16
N THR A 7 -8.51 -5.10 -17.15
CA THR A 7 -7.17 -5.67 -16.89
C THR A 7 -6.99 -5.74 -15.37
N SER A 8 -7.59 -6.73 -14.72
CA SER A 8 -7.27 -6.98 -13.31
C SER A 8 -5.79 -7.37 -13.21
N ASN A 9 -5.05 -6.71 -12.30
CA ASN A 9 -3.70 -7.14 -11.97
C ASN A 9 -3.77 -8.59 -11.48
N ALA A 10 -3.11 -9.50 -12.19
CA ALA A 10 -3.07 -10.90 -11.80
C ALA A 10 -2.41 -11.04 -10.42
N THR A 11 -2.98 -11.90 -9.58
CA THR A 11 -2.53 -12.12 -8.21
C THR A 11 -1.93 -13.50 -8.04
N VAL A 12 -0.85 -13.58 -7.27
CA VAL A 12 -0.14 -14.83 -6.94
C VAL A 12 -0.33 -15.14 -5.47
N GLU A 13 -0.61 -16.40 -5.14
CA GLU A 13 -0.71 -16.85 -3.74
C GLU A 13 0.67 -16.94 -3.08
N VAL A 14 0.81 -16.38 -1.88
CA VAL A 14 2.03 -16.52 -1.06
C VAL A 14 1.82 -17.66 -0.06
N LYS A 15 2.67 -18.69 -0.14
CA LYS A 15 2.58 -19.89 0.70
C LYS A 15 3.93 -20.24 1.32
N TRP A 16 3.92 -20.74 2.56
CA TRP A 16 5.14 -21.26 3.18
C TRP A 16 5.56 -22.59 2.56
N CYS A 17 6.87 -22.83 2.45
CA CYS A 17 7.38 -24.15 2.03
C CYS A 17 6.96 -25.32 2.93
N ARG A 18 6.70 -25.04 4.23
CA ARG A 18 6.26 -26.05 5.22
C ARG A 18 4.73 -26.15 5.36
N GLY A 19 3.99 -25.48 4.47
CA GLY A 19 2.53 -25.43 4.52
C GLY A 19 1.99 -24.16 5.19
N GLY A 20 0.77 -23.77 4.81
CA GLY A 20 0.09 -22.57 5.27
C GLY A 20 0.11 -21.43 4.24
N ARG A 21 -1.05 -20.80 4.05
CA ARG A 21 -1.26 -19.66 3.15
C ARG A 21 -1.06 -18.36 3.94
N LEU A 22 -0.31 -17.42 3.36
CA LEU A 22 -0.09 -16.09 3.94
C LEU A 22 -1.02 -15.03 3.35
N GLY A 23 -1.32 -15.12 2.06
CA GLY A 23 -2.16 -14.16 1.36
C GLY A 23 -1.83 -14.12 -0.14
N THR A 24 -1.96 -12.96 -0.76
CA THR A 24 -1.73 -12.75 -2.19
C THR A 24 -0.91 -11.50 -2.46
N VAL A 25 -0.08 -11.54 -3.49
CA VAL A 25 0.68 -10.39 -4.02
C VAL A 25 0.37 -10.20 -5.50
N GLU A 26 0.70 -9.04 -6.06
CA GLU A 26 0.64 -8.88 -7.52
C GLU A 26 1.68 -9.74 -8.23
N GLU A 27 1.28 -10.37 -9.32
CA GLU A 27 2.17 -11.13 -10.20
C GLU A 27 3.28 -10.23 -10.73
N SER A 28 2.95 -8.99 -11.12
CA SER A 28 3.90 -8.01 -11.65
C SER A 28 5.07 -7.74 -10.70
N PHE A 29 4.83 -7.85 -9.39
CA PHE A 29 5.86 -7.70 -8.36
C PHE A 29 6.70 -8.96 -8.24
N ILE A 30 6.06 -10.13 -8.11
CA ILE A 30 6.77 -11.38 -7.81
C ILE A 30 7.56 -11.90 -9.01
N SER A 31 7.09 -11.64 -10.23
CA SER A 31 7.74 -12.07 -11.48
C SER A 31 9.08 -11.38 -11.73
N ARG A 32 9.34 -10.24 -11.07
CA ARG A 32 10.63 -9.54 -11.12
C ARG A 32 11.63 -10.03 -10.08
N LEU A 33 11.19 -10.82 -9.09
CA LEU A 33 12.08 -11.36 -8.07
C LEU A 33 12.75 -12.64 -8.55
N ASN A 34 14.03 -12.77 -8.25
CA ASN A 34 14.76 -14.02 -8.40
C ASN A 34 14.56 -14.91 -7.16
N THR A 35 14.73 -16.22 -7.34
CA THR A 35 14.85 -17.14 -6.21
C THR A 35 16.00 -16.70 -5.29
N GLY A 36 15.73 -16.53 -4.00
CA GLY A 36 16.66 -16.00 -3.01
C GLY A 36 16.44 -14.52 -2.67
N ASP A 37 15.68 -13.79 -3.47
CA ASP A 37 15.36 -12.39 -3.19
C ASP A 37 14.45 -12.25 -1.97
N ARG A 38 14.61 -11.11 -1.30
CA ARG A 38 13.90 -10.79 -0.07
C ARG A 38 12.86 -9.70 -0.30
N PHE A 39 11.69 -9.89 0.26
CA PHE A 39 10.62 -8.89 0.21
C PHE A 39 9.84 -8.82 1.52
N LEU A 40 9.22 -7.67 1.76
CA LEU A 40 8.37 -7.46 2.92
C LEU A 40 6.94 -7.87 2.61
N PHE A 41 6.33 -8.74 3.42
CA PHE A 41 4.93 -9.10 3.25
C PHE A 41 4.22 -9.06 4.60
N ALA A 42 3.16 -8.25 4.71
CA ALA A 42 2.41 -8.05 5.96
C ALA A 42 3.32 -7.78 7.17
N GLY A 43 4.34 -6.92 6.99
CA GLY A 43 5.33 -6.59 8.01
C GLY A 43 6.37 -7.68 8.31
N ARG A 44 6.40 -8.77 7.54
CA ARG A 44 7.34 -9.89 7.74
C ARG A 44 8.35 -9.97 6.60
N PRO A 45 9.66 -10.08 6.90
CA PRO A 45 10.68 -10.28 5.89
C PRO A 45 10.66 -11.73 5.39
N LEU A 46 10.39 -11.89 4.09
CA LEU A 46 10.28 -13.19 3.43
C LEU A 46 11.36 -13.32 2.35
N THR A 47 11.78 -14.57 2.09
CA THR A 47 12.66 -14.92 0.98
C THR A 47 11.88 -15.78 -0.01
N LEU A 48 11.92 -15.41 -1.29
CA LEU A 48 11.35 -16.23 -2.35
C LEU A 48 12.17 -17.50 -2.52
N PHE A 49 11.55 -18.65 -2.33
CA PHE A 49 12.20 -19.95 -2.50
C PHE A 49 11.90 -20.56 -3.88
N ARG A 50 10.68 -20.38 -4.38
CA ARG A 50 10.25 -20.87 -5.69
C ARG A 50 9.02 -20.11 -6.15
N PHE A 51 8.94 -19.86 -7.45
CA PHE A 51 7.73 -19.36 -8.10
C PHE A 51 7.30 -20.34 -9.19
N ASP A 52 6.02 -20.69 -9.23
CA ASP A 52 5.44 -21.63 -10.22
C ASP A 52 4.39 -20.99 -11.13
N GLY A 53 4.30 -19.65 -11.14
CA GLY A 53 3.31 -18.88 -11.89
C GLY A 53 2.10 -18.48 -11.05
N LEU A 54 1.54 -19.42 -10.28
CA LEU A 54 0.33 -19.17 -9.46
C LEU A 54 0.63 -19.05 -7.97
N THR A 55 1.74 -19.64 -7.52
CA THR A 55 2.17 -19.68 -6.12
C THR A 55 3.62 -19.23 -5.98
N ALA A 56 3.84 -18.30 -5.05
CA ALA A 56 5.14 -17.93 -4.53
C ALA A 56 5.39 -18.67 -3.21
N TRP A 57 6.31 -19.63 -3.26
CA TRP A 57 6.76 -20.39 -2.10
C TRP A 57 7.84 -19.59 -1.36
N VAL A 58 7.64 -19.38 -0.07
CA VAL A 58 8.48 -18.49 0.74
C VAL A 58 9.05 -19.17 1.98
N LYS A 59 10.18 -18.62 2.44
CA LYS A 59 10.80 -18.91 3.74
C LYS A 59 10.92 -17.61 4.54
N ARG A 60 11.02 -17.72 5.87
CA ARG A 60 11.33 -16.55 6.71
C ARG A 60 12.76 -16.08 6.40
N SER A 61 12.92 -14.80 6.16
CA SER A 61 14.24 -14.18 5.98
C SER A 61 14.82 -13.77 7.32
N ARG A 62 16.16 -13.86 7.46
CA ARG A 62 16.91 -13.28 8.59
C ARG A 62 17.49 -11.93 8.14
N GLY A 63 17.16 -10.86 8.86
CA GLY A 63 17.65 -9.50 8.59
C GLY A 63 16.69 -8.65 7.74
N SER A 64 16.83 -7.32 7.89
CA SER A 64 16.00 -6.28 7.27
C SER A 64 16.67 -5.58 6.07
N HIS A 65 17.85 -6.02 5.65
CA HIS A 65 18.59 -5.36 4.58
C HIS A 65 18.14 -5.83 3.19
N GLY A 66 17.91 -4.88 2.28
CA GLY A 66 17.55 -5.14 0.88
C GLY A 66 16.12 -5.66 0.67
N LEU A 67 15.17 -5.32 1.54
CA LEU A 67 13.78 -5.75 1.36
C LEU A 67 13.07 -4.93 0.28
N GLN A 68 12.64 -5.63 -0.76
CA GLN A 68 11.71 -5.05 -1.72
C GLN A 68 10.31 -5.00 -1.11
N VAL A 69 9.68 -3.83 -1.16
CA VAL A 69 8.30 -3.68 -0.69
C VAL A 69 7.38 -3.91 -1.89
N PRO A 70 6.45 -4.87 -1.83
CA PRO A 70 5.43 -5.04 -2.86
C PRO A 70 4.67 -3.74 -3.04
N ARG A 71 4.62 -3.28 -4.29
CA ARG A 71 3.80 -2.13 -4.68
C ARG A 71 2.52 -2.67 -5.29
N TRP A 72 1.40 -2.34 -4.68
CA TRP A 72 0.10 -2.52 -5.31
C TRP A 72 -0.09 -1.32 -6.22
N ASN A 73 -0.03 -1.56 -7.53
CA ASN A 73 -0.31 -0.49 -8.48
C ASN A 73 -1.82 -0.32 -8.44
N GLY A 74 -2.29 0.58 -7.56
CA GLY A 74 -3.69 0.80 -7.19
C GLY A 74 -4.60 1.28 -8.32
N GLY A 75 -4.57 0.61 -9.48
CA GLY A 75 -5.37 0.92 -10.65
C GLY A 75 -6.87 0.71 -10.45
N ARG A 76 -7.32 0.31 -9.25
CA ARG A 76 -8.75 0.22 -8.95
C ARG A 76 -9.40 1.58 -8.71
N MET A 77 -8.63 2.62 -8.37
CA MET A 77 -9.18 3.97 -8.18
C MET A 77 -8.10 5.06 -8.24
N PRO A 78 -7.50 5.35 -9.42
CA PRO A 78 -6.69 6.56 -9.55
C PRO A 78 -7.60 7.76 -9.27
N LEU A 79 -7.23 8.59 -8.28
CA LEU A 79 -7.93 9.85 -8.07
C LEU A 79 -7.77 10.68 -9.34
N SER A 80 -8.88 11.20 -9.87
CA SER A 80 -8.79 12.21 -10.93
C SER A 80 -8.02 13.42 -10.40
N THR A 81 -7.47 14.24 -11.29
CA THR A 81 -6.75 15.46 -10.89
C THR A 81 -7.62 16.36 -10.01
N LEU A 82 -8.91 16.51 -10.36
CA LEU A 82 -9.87 17.29 -9.58
C LEU A 82 -10.15 16.67 -8.21
N LEU A 83 -10.33 15.35 -8.15
CA LEU A 83 -10.55 14.67 -6.88
C LEU A 83 -9.32 14.76 -5.97
N SER A 84 -8.13 14.64 -6.55
CA SER A 84 -6.86 14.79 -5.83
C SER A 84 -6.73 16.19 -5.23
N ALA A 85 -7.05 17.23 -6.00
CA ALA A 85 -7.05 18.61 -5.53
C ALA A 85 -8.07 18.82 -4.41
N ALA A 86 -9.29 18.27 -4.54
CA ALA A 86 -10.30 18.35 -3.49
C ALA A 86 -9.87 17.65 -2.20
N VAL A 87 -9.23 16.48 -2.28
CA VAL A 87 -8.71 15.77 -1.11
C VAL A 87 -7.60 16.57 -0.43
N LEU A 88 -6.68 17.17 -1.19
CA LEU A 88 -5.63 18.04 -0.64
C LEU A 88 -6.23 19.25 0.09
N GLU A 89 -7.25 19.87 -0.50
CA GLU A 89 -7.94 20.99 0.13
C GLU A 89 -8.62 20.58 1.44
N GLN A 90 -9.23 19.40 1.51
CA GLN A 90 -9.79 18.88 2.77
C GLN A 90 -8.72 18.69 3.85
N VAL A 91 -7.52 18.20 3.49
CA VAL A 91 -6.41 18.04 4.43
C VAL A 91 -5.90 19.40 4.92
N ARG A 92 -5.84 20.41 4.04
CA ARG A 92 -5.45 21.78 4.39
C ARG A 92 -6.43 22.39 5.40
N LEU A 93 -7.72 22.36 5.09
CA LEU A 93 -8.79 22.88 5.96
C LEU A 93 -8.81 22.18 7.33
N ALA A 94 -8.55 20.87 7.34
CA ALA A 94 -8.43 20.09 8.56
C ALA A 94 -7.23 20.51 9.42
N GLY A 95 -6.10 20.83 8.79
CA GLY A 95 -4.94 21.40 9.48
C GLY A 95 -5.29 22.74 10.13
N GLU A 96 -5.85 23.67 9.35
CA GLU A 96 -6.20 25.03 9.79
C GLU A 96 -7.19 25.04 10.95
N SER A 97 -8.21 24.17 10.89
CA SER A 97 -9.21 24.04 11.96
C SER A 97 -8.62 23.51 13.28
N GLN A 98 -7.44 22.88 13.28
CA GLN A 98 -6.74 22.52 14.53
C GLN A 98 -6.02 23.72 15.16
N GLN A 99 -5.63 24.72 14.36
CA GLN A 99 -4.96 25.91 14.88
C GLN A 99 -5.94 27.02 15.27
N ASP A 100 -7.07 27.13 14.58
CA ASP A 100 -8.09 28.15 14.84
C ASP A 100 -9.32 27.55 15.51
N SER A 101 -9.52 27.88 16.79
CA SER A 101 -10.67 27.42 17.58
C SER A 101 -12.00 28.04 17.15
N SER A 102 -11.98 29.06 16.26
CA SER A 102 -13.17 29.69 15.68
C SER A 102 -13.63 29.04 14.36
N ALA A 103 -12.86 28.08 13.84
CA ALA A 103 -13.18 27.39 12.59
C ALA A 103 -14.46 26.53 12.70
N PRO A 104 -15.19 26.36 11.57
CA PRO A 104 -16.35 25.49 11.55
C PRO A 104 -15.98 24.03 11.88
N PRO A 105 -16.89 23.25 12.49
CA PRO A 105 -16.63 21.86 12.84
C PRO A 105 -16.34 21.01 11.60
N LEU A 106 -15.33 20.14 11.73
CA LEU A 106 -14.91 19.27 10.63
C LEU A 106 -15.99 18.23 10.28
N PRO A 107 -16.11 17.84 9.00
CA PRO A 107 -16.90 16.69 8.60
C PRO A 107 -16.49 15.42 9.36
N PRO A 108 -17.42 14.46 9.56
CA PRO A 108 -17.16 13.27 10.38
C PRO A 108 -16.00 12.42 9.83
N GLU A 109 -15.83 12.34 8.52
CA GLU A 109 -14.72 11.64 7.87
C GLU A 109 -13.37 12.29 8.20
N THR A 110 -13.33 13.62 8.17
CA THR A 110 -12.13 14.40 8.47
C THR A 110 -11.80 14.38 9.96
N ALA A 111 -12.81 14.43 10.83
CA ALA A 111 -12.66 14.27 12.26
C ALA A 111 -12.09 12.89 12.63
N ALA A 112 -12.54 11.83 11.95
CA ALA A 112 -12.05 10.47 12.18
C ALA A 112 -10.56 10.31 11.87
N ILE A 113 -10.03 11.05 10.89
CA ILE A 113 -8.61 11.01 10.51
C ILE A 113 -7.75 12.07 11.21
N ALA A 114 -8.33 12.93 12.05
CA ALA A 114 -7.61 14.01 12.74
C ALA A 114 -6.32 13.56 13.47
N PRO A 115 -6.26 12.40 14.15
CA PRO A 115 -5.03 11.93 14.79
C PRO A 115 -3.89 11.69 13.80
N LEU A 116 -4.19 11.26 12.57
CA LEU A 116 -3.20 11.06 11.52
C LEU A 116 -2.66 12.40 11.02
N ILE A 117 -3.54 13.40 10.88
CA ILE A 117 -3.17 14.76 10.47
C ILE A 117 -2.25 15.40 11.52
N THR A 118 -2.59 15.27 12.80
CA THR A 118 -1.75 15.76 13.90
C THR A 118 -0.38 15.07 13.94
N THR A 119 -0.35 13.75 13.74
CA THR A 119 0.91 13.00 13.66
C THR A 119 1.76 13.48 12.49
N GLN A 120 1.16 13.65 11.31
CA GLN A 120 1.84 14.14 10.12
C GLN A 120 2.41 15.55 10.36
N ALA A 121 1.64 16.47 10.95
CA ALA A 121 2.08 17.83 11.27
C ALA A 121 3.22 17.86 12.30
N THR A 122 3.30 16.86 13.19
CA THR A 122 4.39 16.73 14.17
C THR A 122 5.69 16.27 13.50
N TRP A 123 5.60 15.36 12.52
CA TRP A 123 6.76 14.75 11.87
C TRP A 123 7.20 15.49 10.61
N SER A 124 6.31 16.24 9.96
CA SER A 124 6.54 16.91 8.69
C SER A 124 5.48 17.99 8.40
N ARG A 125 5.52 18.56 7.19
CA ARG A 125 4.45 19.43 6.69
C ARG A 125 3.24 18.62 6.23
N LEU A 126 2.06 19.20 6.38
CA LEU A 126 0.90 18.76 5.62
C LEU A 126 1.14 19.05 4.12
N PRO A 127 0.66 18.17 3.23
CA PRO A 127 0.90 18.27 1.80
C PRO A 127 0.36 19.57 1.19
#